data_AF-A0A7X7Q4J7-F1
#
_entry.id   AF-A0A7X7Q4J7-F1
#
_cell.length_a   1.000
_cell.length_b   1.000
_cell.length_c   1.000
_cell.angle_alpha   90.00
_cell.angle_beta   90.00
_cell.angle_gamma   90.00
#
_symmetry.space_group_name_H-M   'P 1'
#
loop_
_entity.id
_entity.type
_entity.pdbx_description
1 polymer ?
#
loop_
_entity_poly.entity_id
_entity_poly.type
_entity_poly.pdbx_seq_one_letter_code
_entity_poly.pdbx_strand_id
1 'polypeptide(L)'
;MNDPFVAHYTFAMDNSSNPSLPDYRCARHPSRVYQGRELDGEFVVTVFDSALPCDDQNPRTLSPAASKAIRDASPQFGWGTECESSLQLAVALLFDVSGDARVALRWCEQFTRTYVGQLAAVWTVPEVDIALWLYCYENAGPQA
;
A
#
# COMPACT_ATOMS: atom_id res chain seq x y z
N MET A 1 -16.10 -41.83 12.06
CA MET A 1 -15.43 -40.79 12.86
C MET A 1 -14.18 -40.44 12.10
N ASN A 2 -14.22 -39.33 11.36
CA ASN A 2 -13.14 -38.92 10.45
C ASN A 2 -12.40 -37.74 11.09
N ASP A 3 -11.13 -37.98 11.39
CA ASP A 3 -10.09 -36.97 11.58
C ASP A 3 -9.83 -36.23 10.26
N PRO A 4 -9.82 -34.88 10.22
CA PRO A 4 -9.32 -34.16 9.06
C PRO A 4 -7.87 -33.70 9.28
N PHE A 5 -6.97 -34.37 8.54
CA PHE A 5 -5.85 -33.79 7.80
C PHE A 5 -5.03 -32.67 8.48
N VAL A 6 -3.95 -33.07 9.15
CA VAL A 6 -2.76 -32.21 9.33
C VAL A 6 -1.89 -32.33 8.08
N ALA A 7 -1.91 -31.30 7.23
CA ALA A 7 -1.00 -31.21 6.09
C ALA A 7 0.41 -30.83 6.58
N HIS A 8 1.29 -31.82 6.71
CA HIS A 8 2.72 -31.61 6.88
C HIS A 8 3.32 -31.11 5.56
N TYR A 9 3.53 -29.80 5.43
CA TYR A 9 4.30 -29.23 4.33
C TYR A 9 5.79 -29.47 4.56
N THR A 10 6.36 -30.44 3.83
CA THR A 10 7.81 -30.66 3.75
C THR A 10 8.34 -29.84 2.58
N PHE A 11 9.07 -28.75 2.86
CA PHE A 11 9.77 -28.00 1.83
C PHE A 11 11.09 -28.70 1.48
N ALA A 12 11.14 -29.33 0.31
CA ALA A 12 12.40 -29.72 -0.31
C ALA A 12 13.16 -28.45 -0.72
N MET A 13 14.31 -28.21 -0.07
CA MET A 13 15.27 -27.21 -0.52
C MET A 13 15.98 -27.74 -1.76
N ASP A 14 15.68 -27.18 -2.92
CA ASP A 14 16.57 -27.27 -4.08
C ASP A 14 17.16 -25.88 -4.35
N ASN A 15 18.47 -25.81 -4.23
CA ASN A 15 19.28 -24.61 -4.17
C ASN A 15 19.91 -24.37 -5.54
N SER A 16 19.19 -23.64 -6.40
CA SER A 16 19.75 -23.10 -7.65
C SER A 16 19.24 -21.68 -7.84
N SER A 17 19.87 -20.74 -7.12
CA SER A 17 19.64 -19.30 -7.25
C SER A 17 20.16 -18.81 -8.60
N ASN A 18 19.26 -18.52 -9.53
CA ASN A 18 19.56 -17.74 -10.71
C ASN A 18 19.38 -16.25 -10.36
N PRO A 19 20.44 -15.43 -10.28
CA PRO A 19 20.37 -14.07 -9.74
C PRO A 19 19.64 -13.06 -10.63
N SER A 20 19.16 -13.48 -11.80
CA SER A 20 18.50 -12.65 -12.81
C SER A 20 16.98 -12.89 -12.93
N LEU A 21 16.42 -13.82 -12.16
CA LEU A 21 14.96 -14.01 -12.08
C LEU A 21 14.46 -13.33 -10.80
N PRO A 22 13.52 -12.36 -10.90
CA PRO A 22 12.89 -11.80 -9.70
C PRO A 22 12.28 -12.94 -8.89
N ASP A 23 12.61 -13.02 -7.60
CA ASP A 23 12.14 -14.11 -6.75
C ASP A 23 10.62 -13.97 -6.51
N TYR A 24 9.85 -14.62 -7.37
CA TYR A 24 8.39 -14.63 -7.31
C TYR A 24 7.85 -15.29 -6.02
N ARG A 25 8.71 -15.92 -5.20
CA ARG A 25 8.31 -16.45 -3.88
C ARG A 25 8.12 -15.33 -2.87
N CYS A 26 8.86 -14.22 -2.99
CA CYS A 26 8.61 -12.99 -2.24
C CYS A 26 7.29 -12.32 -2.67
N ALA A 27 6.83 -12.54 -3.90
CA ALA A 27 5.54 -12.04 -4.37
C ALA A 27 4.32 -12.78 -3.76
N ARG A 28 4.52 -13.89 -3.03
CA ARG A 28 3.42 -14.66 -2.41
C ARG A 28 3.11 -14.27 -0.97
N HIS A 29 3.92 -13.41 -0.35
CA HIS A 29 3.63 -12.82 0.95
C HIS A 29 3.67 -11.31 0.74
N PRO A 30 2.52 -10.62 0.71
CA PRO A 30 2.57 -9.16 0.62
C PRO A 30 3.41 -8.66 1.80
N SER A 31 4.54 -8.03 1.48
CA SER A 31 5.46 -7.52 2.50
C SER A 31 4.69 -6.62 3.45
N ARG A 32 3.79 -5.79 2.92
CA ARG A 32 2.89 -4.94 3.71
C ARG A 32 1.42 -5.16 3.39
N VAL A 33 0.59 -5.10 4.43
CA VAL A 33 -0.88 -5.09 4.34
C VAL A 33 -1.42 -3.85 5.03
N TYR A 34 -2.20 -3.07 4.28
CA TYR A 34 -2.82 -1.83 4.74
C TYR A 34 -4.26 -2.12 5.16
N GLN A 35 -4.65 -1.67 6.34
CA GLN A 35 -6.01 -1.74 6.81
C GLN A 35 -6.47 -0.35 7.17
N GLY A 36 -7.59 0.07 6.60
CA GLY A 36 -8.16 1.38 6.88
C GLY A 36 -9.58 1.28 7.39
N ARG A 37 -9.90 2.21 8.27
CA ARG A 37 -11.26 2.47 8.75
C ARG A 37 -11.50 3.97 8.76
N GLU A 38 -12.68 4.37 8.29
CA GLU A 38 -13.16 5.73 8.46
C GLU A 38 -13.82 5.87 9.83
N LEU A 39 -13.35 6.81 10.64
CA LEU A 39 -13.88 7.14 11.96
C LEU A 39 -14.14 8.64 11.98
N ASP A 40 -15.40 9.05 12.13
CA ASP A 40 -15.82 10.46 12.24
C ASP A 40 -15.28 11.37 11.12
N GLY A 41 -15.11 10.84 9.90
CA GLY A 41 -14.60 11.58 8.73
C GLY A 41 -13.07 11.61 8.61
N GLU A 42 -12.34 10.96 9.52
CA GLU A 42 -10.90 10.76 9.44
C GLU A 42 -10.56 9.29 9.09
N PHE A 43 -9.55 9.11 8.25
CA PHE A 43 -9.02 7.78 7.94
C PHE A 43 -7.96 7.37 8.97
N VAL A 44 -8.21 6.27 9.66
CA VAL A 44 -7.21 5.60 10.48
C VAL A 44 -6.67 4.41 9.68
N VAL A 45 -5.38 4.44 9.35
CA VAL A 45 -4.73 3.38 8.59
C VAL A 45 -3.62 2.73 9.41
N THR A 46 -3.65 1.40 9.48
CA THR A 46 -2.59 0.58 10.05
C THR A 46 -1.92 -0.26 8.97
N VAL A 47 -0.61 -0.41 9.07
CA VAL A 47 0.22 -1.17 8.13
C VAL A 47 0.90 -2.28 8.89
N PHE A 48 0.57 -3.51 8.53
CA PHE A 48 1.31 -4.68 8.99
C PHE A 48 2.44 -4.96 7.99
N ASP A 49 3.68 -5.03 8.46
CA ASP A 49 4.85 -5.36 7.66
C ASP A 49 5.42 -6.73 8.08
N SER A 50 5.31 -7.72 7.21
CA SER A 50 5.79 -9.08 7.46
C SER A 50 7.33 -9.19 7.53
N ALA A 51 8.07 -8.18 7.06
CA ALA A 51 9.52 -8.12 7.21
C ALA A 51 9.95 -7.63 8.60
N LEU A 52 9.04 -7.06 9.39
CA LEU A 52 9.29 -6.58 10.74
C LEU A 52 8.82 -7.60 11.80
N PRO A 53 9.49 -7.67 12.96
CA PRO A 53 9.00 -8.46 14.08
C PRO A 53 7.58 -8.03 14.49
N CYS A 54 6.79 -8.96 15.02
CA CYS A 54 5.47 -8.66 15.57
C CYS A 54 5.64 -8.13 17.00
N ASP A 55 5.86 -6.83 17.12
CA ASP A 55 6.01 -6.10 18.36
C ASP A 55 5.10 -4.85 18.39
N ASP A 56 5.25 -3.99 19.39
CA ASP A 56 4.42 -2.79 19.55
C ASP A 56 4.53 -1.78 18.38
N GLN A 57 5.49 -1.96 17.45
CA GLN A 57 5.66 -1.13 16.26
C GLN A 57 5.04 -1.74 15.00
N ASN A 58 4.51 -2.97 15.07
CA ASN A 58 3.94 -3.68 13.93
C ASN A 58 2.63 -4.39 14.33
N PRO A 59 1.46 -3.87 13.92
CA PRO A 59 1.26 -2.91 12.84
C PRO A 59 1.53 -1.45 13.24
N ARG A 60 2.13 -0.68 12.33
CA ARG A 60 2.35 0.77 12.50
C ARG A 60 1.15 1.57 12.01
N THR A 61 0.85 2.70 12.64
CA THR A 61 -0.16 3.64 12.15
C THR A 61 0.44 4.57 11.11
N LEU A 62 -0.18 4.66 9.92
CA LEU A 62 0.10 5.71 8.96
C LEU A 62 -0.55 7.00 9.45
N SER A 63 0.23 7.84 10.13
CA SER A 63 -0.28 9.12 10.60
C SER A 63 -0.46 10.12 9.46
N PRO A 64 -1.47 11.01 9.53
CA PRO A 64 -1.60 12.15 8.61
C PRO A 64 -0.38 13.09 8.61
N ALA A 65 0.49 12.99 9.62
CA ALA A 65 1.69 13.82 9.75
C ALA A 65 2.69 13.58 8.61
N ALA A 66 2.75 12.37 8.04
CA ALA A 66 3.58 12.09 6.87
C ALA A 66 3.06 12.85 5.63
N SER A 67 1.74 12.84 5.41
CA SER A 67 1.10 13.62 4.34
C SER A 67 1.25 15.13 4.56
N LYS A 68 1.19 15.58 5.82
CA LYS A 68 1.46 16.98 6.20
C LYS A 68 2.91 17.39 5.92
N ALA A 69 3.89 16.54 6.22
CA ALA A 69 5.30 16.81 5.94
C ALA A 69 5.57 16.91 4.42
N ILE A 70 4.93 16.06 3.61
CA ILE A 70 5.03 16.11 2.15
C ILE A 70 4.38 17.39 1.59
N ARG A 71 3.22 17.79 2.14
CA ARG A 71 2.56 19.06 1.81
C ARG A 71 3.44 20.26 2.16
N ASP A 72 3.99 20.30 3.37
CA ASP A 72 4.81 21.41 3.85
C ASP A 72 6.12 21.51 3.06
N ALA A 73 6.63 20.39 2.52
CA ALA A 73 7.78 20.36 1.60
C ALA A 73 7.45 20.77 0.16
N SER A 74 6.17 20.89 -0.21
CA SER A 74 5.72 21.19 -1.57
C SER A 74 4.69 22.33 -1.57
N PRO A 75 5.14 23.60 -1.36
CA PRO A 75 4.26 24.76 -1.24
C PRO A 75 3.46 25.12 -2.50
N GLN A 76 3.76 24.45 -3.63
CA GLN A 76 3.06 24.63 -4.91
C GLN A 76 1.94 23.59 -5.11
N PHE A 77 1.77 22.66 -4.17
CA PHE A 77 0.80 21.59 -4.27
C PHE A 77 -0.57 22.06 -3.77
N GLY A 78 -1.50 22.29 -4.70
CA GLY A 78 -2.91 22.46 -4.39
C GLY A 78 -3.55 21.09 -4.23
N TRP A 79 -4.17 20.83 -3.08
CA TRP A 79 -5.15 19.75 -2.99
C TRP A 79 -6.24 20.08 -4.01
N GLY A 80 -6.37 19.28 -5.07
CA GLY A 80 -7.31 19.53 -6.15
C GLY A 80 -8.78 19.51 -5.70
N THR A 81 -9.68 19.03 -6.55
CA THR A 81 -11.13 19.07 -6.27
C THR A 81 -11.64 17.95 -5.35
N GLU A 82 -10.78 17.01 -4.97
CA GLU A 82 -11.14 15.84 -4.15
C GLU A 82 -11.07 16.18 -2.64
N CYS A 83 -11.76 15.39 -1.81
CA CYS A 83 -11.77 15.58 -0.35
C CYS A 83 -10.35 15.58 0.23
N GLU A 84 -10.03 16.55 1.09
CA GLU A 84 -8.69 16.73 1.66
C GLU A 84 -8.22 15.47 2.42
N SER A 85 -9.09 14.82 3.18
CA SER A 85 -8.77 13.58 3.90
C SER A 85 -8.46 12.41 2.96
N SER A 86 -9.21 12.28 1.86
CA SER A 86 -8.99 11.23 0.85
C SER A 86 -7.71 11.44 0.04
N LEU A 87 -7.34 12.70 -0.23
CA LEU A 87 -6.05 13.02 -0.86
C LEU A 87 -4.89 12.78 0.11
N GLN A 88 -5.04 13.14 1.39
CA GLN A 88 -4.02 12.86 2.40
C GLN A 88 -3.78 11.35 2.55
N LEU A 89 -4.84 10.55 2.51
CA LEU A 89 -4.76 9.09 2.48
C LEU A 89 -4.05 8.58 1.23
N ALA A 90 -4.42 9.09 0.05
CA ALA A 90 -3.76 8.73 -1.20
C ALA A 90 -2.25 8.99 -1.17
N VAL A 91 -1.85 10.18 -0.71
CA VAL A 91 -0.43 10.54 -0.57
C VAL A 91 0.28 9.59 0.40
N ALA A 92 -0.34 9.27 1.55
CA ALA A 92 0.26 8.38 2.54
C ALA A 92 0.51 6.98 1.96
N LEU A 93 -0.48 6.40 1.28
CA LEU A 93 -0.36 5.08 0.67
C LEU A 93 0.67 5.05 -0.45
N LEU A 94 0.62 6.01 -1.38
CA LEU A 94 1.55 6.07 -2.49
C LEU A 94 2.99 6.31 -2.01
N PHE A 95 3.19 7.17 -1.02
CA PHE A 95 4.51 7.44 -0.45
C PHE A 95 5.06 6.22 0.30
N ASP A 96 4.24 5.53 1.09
CA ASP A 96 4.66 4.32 1.80
C ASP A 96 5.10 3.25 0.78
N VAL A 97 4.28 3.00 -0.25
CA VAL A 97 4.55 1.96 -1.26
C VAL A 97 5.76 2.31 -2.13
N SER A 98 5.81 3.53 -2.68
CA SER A 98 6.86 3.92 -3.64
C SER A 98 8.16 4.40 -3.01
N GLY A 99 8.11 4.93 -1.79
CA GLY A 99 9.22 5.66 -1.17
C GLY A 99 9.57 6.99 -1.86
N ASP A 100 8.80 7.43 -2.87
CA ASP A 100 9.09 8.63 -3.67
C ASP A 100 7.95 9.66 -3.58
N ALA A 101 8.26 10.79 -2.94
CA ALA A 101 7.32 11.90 -2.79
C ALA A 101 6.85 12.47 -4.15
N ARG A 102 7.69 12.45 -5.19
CA ARG A 102 7.31 12.94 -6.53
C ARG A 102 6.29 12.02 -7.19
N VAL A 103 6.43 10.71 -7.02
CA VAL A 103 5.47 9.72 -7.51
C VAL A 103 4.14 9.89 -6.78
N ALA A 104 4.18 10.02 -5.45
CA ALA A 104 2.99 10.24 -4.65
C ALA A 104 2.23 11.51 -5.06
N LEU A 105 2.92 12.64 -5.22
CA LEU A 105 2.31 13.92 -5.63
C LEU A 105 1.81 13.91 -7.08
N ARG A 106 2.48 13.19 -7.98
CA ARG A 106 2.06 13.08 -9.38
C ARG A 106 0.72 12.36 -9.51
N TRP A 107 0.52 11.30 -8.73
CA TRP A 107 -0.58 10.35 -8.94
C TRP A 107 -1.71 10.46 -7.91
N CYS A 108 -1.55 11.23 -6.83
CA CYS A 108 -2.50 11.23 -5.72
C CYS A 108 -3.93 11.58 -6.14
N GLU A 109 -4.17 12.55 -7.04
CA GLU A 109 -5.54 12.88 -7.46
C GLU A 109 -6.21 11.74 -8.22
N GLN A 110 -5.49 11.15 -9.17
CA GLN A 110 -5.99 10.01 -9.96
C GLN A 110 -6.19 8.77 -9.08
N PHE A 111 -5.26 8.53 -8.14
CA PHE A 111 -5.36 7.46 -7.16
C PHE A 111 -6.54 7.67 -6.22
N THR A 112 -6.78 8.90 -5.77
CA THR A 112 -7.96 9.23 -4.97
C THR A 112 -9.24 8.91 -5.71
N ARG A 113 -9.38 9.34 -6.96
CA ARG A 113 -10.61 9.13 -7.74
C ARG A 113 -10.87 7.67 -8.11
N THR A 114 -9.83 6.95 -8.54
CA THR A 114 -9.99 5.62 -9.14
C THR A 114 -9.79 4.47 -8.17
N TYR A 115 -9.13 4.73 -7.03
CA TYR A 115 -8.82 3.71 -6.03
C TYR A 115 -9.41 4.06 -4.67
N VAL A 116 -8.96 5.14 -4.02
CA VAL A 116 -9.35 5.47 -2.63
C VAL A 116 -10.86 5.74 -2.51
N GLY A 117 -11.44 6.48 -3.45
CA GLY A 117 -12.88 6.78 -3.49
C GLY A 117 -13.77 5.56 -3.74
N GLN A 118 -13.18 4.41 -4.11
CA GLN A 118 -13.90 3.15 -4.30
C GLN A 118 -13.76 2.21 -3.09
N LEU A 119 -12.93 2.56 -2.10
CA LEU A 119 -12.76 1.75 -0.90
C LEU A 119 -14.03 1.82 -0.04
N ALA A 120 -14.42 0.67 0.54
CA ALA A 120 -15.48 0.62 1.53
C ALA A 120 -15.06 1.37 2.81
N ALA A 121 -16.01 1.69 3.71
CA ALA A 121 -15.70 2.35 4.99
C ALA A 121 -14.69 1.59 5.87
N VAL A 122 -14.64 0.26 5.71
CA VAL A 122 -13.60 -0.61 6.28
C VAL A 122 -13.00 -1.42 5.14
N TRP A 123 -11.69 -1.40 5.02
CA TRP A 123 -10.99 -2.03 3.90
C TRP A 123 -9.67 -2.67 4.33
N THR A 124 -9.22 -3.63 3.54
CA THR A 124 -7.91 -4.25 3.66
C THR A 124 -7.33 -4.39 2.26
N VAL A 125 -6.16 -3.82 2.05
CA VAL A 125 -5.49 -3.74 0.75
C VAL A 125 -4.03 -4.17 0.93
N PRO A 126 -3.54 -5.16 0.18
CA PRO A 126 -2.13 -5.51 0.19
C PRO A 126 -1.30 -4.51 -0.62
N GLU A 127 -0.03 -4.36 -0.28
CA GLU A 127 0.93 -3.50 -1.01
C GLU A 127 0.95 -3.77 -2.52
N VAL A 128 0.85 -5.04 -2.89
CA VAL A 128 0.90 -5.46 -4.30
C VAL A 128 -0.21 -4.83 -5.14
N ASP A 129 -1.39 -4.58 -4.56
CA ASP A 129 -2.52 -3.99 -5.31
C ASP A 129 -2.25 -2.51 -5.60
N ILE A 130 -1.66 -1.79 -4.65
CA ILE A 130 -1.28 -0.38 -4.82
C ILE A 130 -0.09 -0.27 -5.79
N ALA A 131 0.90 -1.15 -5.66
CA ALA A 131 2.03 -1.23 -6.57
C ALA A 131 1.60 -1.59 -8.00
N LEU A 132 0.63 -2.50 -8.15
CA LEU A 132 0.05 -2.86 -9.44
C LEU A 132 -0.71 -1.69 -10.05
N TRP A 133 -1.49 -0.95 -9.24
CA TRP A 133 -2.14 0.27 -9.70
C TRP A 133 -1.11 1.27 -10.24
N LEU A 134 -0.04 1.55 -9.47
CA LEU A 134 1.05 2.43 -9.91
C LEU A 134 1.68 1.97 -11.22
N TYR A 135 2.03 0.68 -11.29
CA TYR A 135 2.63 0.10 -12.50
C TYR A 135 1.72 0.26 -13.73
N CYS A 136 0.42 -0.02 -13.57
CA CYS A 136 -0.55 0.13 -14.65
C CYS A 136 -0.62 1.58 -15.16
N TYR A 137 -0.68 2.57 -14.25
CA TYR A 137 -0.79 3.98 -14.66
C TYR A 137 0.52 4.58 -15.16
N GLU A 138 1.68 4.15 -14.65
CA GLU A 138 2.98 4.58 -15.19
C GLU A 138 3.24 4.02 -16.59
N ASN A 139 2.75 2.82 -16.88
CA ASN A 139 2.99 2.13 -18.16
C ASN A 139 1.82 2.25 -19.17
N ALA A 140 0.64 2.70 -18.75
CA ALA A 140 -0.49 2.94 -19.64
C ALA A 140 -0.24 4.09 -20.64
N GLY A 141 0.80 4.91 -20.42
CA GLY A 141 1.03 6.12 -21.21
C GLY A 141 -0.10 7.14 -21.00
N PRO A 142 0.08 8.40 -21.44
CA PRO A 142 -0.91 9.44 -21.22
C PRO A 142 -2.09 9.30 -22.20
N GLN A 143 -2.89 8.23 -22.12
CA GLN A 143 -4.19 8.13 -22.80
C GLN A 143 -5.16 7.20 -22.05
N ALA A 144 -6.09 7.79 -21.31
CA ALA A 144 -7.51 7.41 -21.31
C ALA A 144 -8.35 8.63 -20.93
#